data_AF-A0A0D2CU17-F1
#
_entry.id   AF-A0A0D2CU17-F1
#
_cell.length_a   1.000
_cell.length_b   1.000
_cell.length_c   1.000
_cell.angle_alpha   90.00
_cell.angle_beta   90.00
_cell.angle_gamma   90.00
#
_symmetry.space_group_name_H-M   'P 1'
#
loop_
_entity.id
_entity.type
_entity.pdbx_description
1 polymer ?
#
loop_
_entity_poly.entity_id
_entity_poly.type
_entity_poly.pdbx_seq_one_letter_code
_entity_poly.pdbx_strand_id
1 'polypeptide(L)'
;MGSSARKKREKKKDFQKQKLKVGKAKPKAENHTDTSFRSQAIVLNQQLDVNAPSQSSIFLHQISLLASRSDTQRRDALASLTSYVTSSLPTSSLPISTSSLLSSVCPLMLDGSAGVRSQLLKLFGALPQEDIRDHVTKALPYLRAAMTHLSRDIRLSSLEFVSYMIKVAGSELISCPGGWHQTLECFTTVLGWRSTDASKWSSTKASFSGDPRSTARIMQVLAEFLQAGLVGDEQSASGPHPLLAHFPLWEVETLLVPGKSSAYAYLNLFGLQAEDETQMLDDQQDRLRDFAQNFEGHILVGIDAARKEGGELGRAAGLLLKILERARRS
;
A
#
# COMPACT_ATOMS: atom_id res chain seq x y z
N MET A 1 -41.54 -35.66 76.25
CA MET A 1 -41.09 -36.94 75.64
C MET A 1 -40.92 -36.75 74.14
N GLY A 2 -39.72 -36.43 73.63
CA GLY A 2 -39.56 -36.11 72.19
C GLY A 2 -38.14 -35.97 71.63
N SER A 3 -37.06 -36.28 72.39
CA SER A 3 -35.69 -36.12 71.88
C SER A 3 -35.11 -37.38 71.19
N SER A 4 -35.72 -38.56 71.36
CA SER A 4 -35.19 -39.82 70.83
C SER A 4 -35.50 -40.06 69.34
N ALA A 5 -36.65 -39.59 68.85
CA ALA A 5 -37.05 -39.74 67.45
C ALA A 5 -36.27 -38.80 66.51
N ARG A 6 -35.96 -37.58 66.96
CA ARG A 6 -35.18 -36.60 66.20
C ARG A 6 -33.73 -37.06 66.03
N LYS A 7 -33.10 -37.54 67.11
CA LYS A 7 -31.74 -38.10 67.10
C LYS A 7 -31.62 -39.37 66.26
N LYS A 8 -32.66 -40.23 66.23
CA LYS A 8 -32.74 -41.39 65.32
C LYS A 8 -32.92 -40.98 63.84
N ARG A 9 -33.65 -39.89 63.56
CA ARG A 9 -33.91 -39.40 62.21
C ARG A 9 -32.70 -38.67 61.61
N GLU A 10 -31.88 -38.03 62.45
CA GLU A 10 -30.58 -37.45 62.06
C GLU A 10 -29.56 -38.55 61.74
N LYS A 11 -29.42 -39.58 62.59
CA LYS A 11 -28.57 -40.75 62.29
C LYS A 11 -28.99 -41.52 61.03
N LYS A 12 -30.29 -41.49 60.66
CA LYS A 12 -30.80 -42.07 59.41
C LYS A 12 -30.50 -41.24 58.15
N LYS A 13 -30.06 -39.99 58.28
CA LYS A 13 -29.60 -39.16 57.15
C LYS A 13 -28.12 -39.37 56.85
N ASP A 14 -27.36 -39.82 57.84
CA ASP A 14 -25.90 -40.00 57.76
C ASP A 14 -25.47 -41.14 56.82
N PHE A 15 -26.33 -42.16 56.61
CA PHE A 15 -26.01 -43.34 55.78
C PHE A 15 -27.14 -43.67 54.79
N GLN A 16 -27.53 -42.69 53.95
CA GLN A 16 -28.52 -42.92 52.89
C GLN A 16 -27.85 -43.37 51.59
N LYS A 17 -27.79 -44.69 51.40
CA LYS A 17 -27.45 -45.28 50.10
C LYS A 17 -28.49 -44.84 49.06
N GLN A 18 -28.05 -44.14 48.04
CA GLN A 18 -28.91 -43.70 46.94
C GLN A 18 -29.55 -44.92 46.26
N LYS A 19 -30.88 -44.92 46.09
CA LYS A 19 -31.58 -46.00 45.38
C LYS A 19 -31.02 -46.15 43.97
N LEU A 20 -30.57 -47.36 43.64
CA LEU A 20 -30.04 -47.76 42.34
C LEU A 20 -31.07 -47.45 41.24
N LYS A 21 -30.73 -46.53 40.34
CA LYS A 21 -31.47 -46.30 39.09
C LYS A 21 -30.81 -47.17 38.03
N VAL A 22 -31.54 -48.17 37.54
CA VAL A 22 -31.06 -49.11 36.53
C VAL A 22 -30.71 -48.34 35.24
N GLY A 23 -29.56 -48.64 34.63
CA GLY A 23 -29.07 -47.98 33.40
C GLY A 23 -28.08 -46.83 33.58
N LYS A 24 -27.73 -46.43 34.81
CA LYS A 24 -26.65 -45.45 35.08
C LYS A 24 -25.39 -46.13 35.61
N ALA A 25 -24.22 -45.56 35.32
CA ALA A 25 -22.95 -46.05 35.83
C ALA A 25 -22.99 -46.18 37.36
N LYS A 26 -22.47 -47.30 37.87
CA LYS A 26 -22.44 -47.59 39.30
C LYS A 26 -21.74 -46.44 40.04
N PRO A 27 -22.36 -45.83 41.07
CA PRO A 27 -21.74 -44.73 41.79
C PRO A 27 -20.44 -45.19 42.45
N LYS A 28 -19.43 -44.31 42.47
CA LYS A 28 -18.17 -44.54 43.17
C LYS A 28 -18.46 -44.79 44.66
N ALA A 29 -17.65 -45.63 45.31
CA ALA A 29 -17.83 -45.98 46.72
C ALA A 29 -17.73 -44.73 47.62
N GLU A 30 -18.41 -44.72 48.78
CA GLU A 30 -18.47 -43.55 49.68
C GLU A 30 -17.09 -43.14 50.23
N ASN A 31 -16.13 -44.07 50.25
CA ASN A 31 -14.74 -43.87 50.64
C ASN A 31 -13.78 -43.66 49.44
N HIS A 32 -14.32 -43.40 48.25
CA HIS A 32 -13.51 -43.15 47.06
C HIS A 32 -12.94 -41.73 47.08
N THR A 33 -11.64 -41.60 47.34
CA THR A 33 -10.90 -40.35 47.14
C THR A 33 -10.69 -40.09 45.65
N ASP A 34 -11.27 -39.02 45.12
CA ASP A 34 -11.02 -38.60 43.73
C ASP A 34 -9.69 -37.85 43.65
N THR A 35 -8.69 -38.48 43.01
CA THR A 35 -7.35 -37.91 42.80
C THR A 35 -7.24 -37.12 41.50
N SER A 36 -8.34 -36.87 40.81
CA SER A 36 -8.33 -35.99 39.65
C SER A 36 -8.19 -34.53 40.07
N PHE A 37 -7.04 -33.95 39.78
CA PHE A 37 -6.82 -32.51 39.89
C PHE A 37 -6.44 -31.95 38.51
N ARG A 38 -6.76 -30.68 38.28
CA ARG A 38 -6.32 -29.93 37.11
C ARG A 38 -5.49 -28.76 37.60
N SER A 39 -4.23 -28.72 37.20
CA SER A 39 -3.34 -27.58 37.41
C SER A 39 -3.14 -26.85 36.08
N GLN A 40 -3.37 -25.53 36.07
CA GLN A 40 -3.04 -24.67 34.94
C GLN A 40 -1.77 -23.89 35.27
N ALA A 41 -0.86 -23.81 34.30
CA ALA A 41 0.35 -23.02 34.44
C ALA A 41 0.04 -21.55 34.14
N ILE A 42 0.56 -20.64 34.96
CA ILE A 42 0.52 -19.20 34.70
C ILE A 42 1.64 -18.89 33.71
N VAL A 43 1.29 -18.47 32.51
CA VAL A 43 2.26 -17.97 31.53
C VAL A 43 2.41 -16.47 31.74
N LEU A 44 3.60 -16.05 32.15
CA LEU A 44 3.94 -14.63 32.32
C LEU A 44 4.53 -14.10 31.02
N ASN A 45 4.13 -12.90 30.60
CA ASN A 45 4.76 -12.23 29.47
C ASN A 45 6.12 -11.68 29.92
N GLN A 46 7.22 -12.25 29.43
CA GLN A 46 8.57 -11.77 29.71
C GLN A 46 8.77 -10.36 29.13
N GLN A 47 9.21 -9.42 29.96
CA GLN A 47 9.51 -8.03 29.54
C GLN A 47 11.01 -7.77 29.34
N LEU A 48 11.89 -8.60 29.91
CA LEU A 48 13.35 -8.44 29.84
C LEU A 48 13.99 -9.83 29.72
N ASP A 49 14.75 -10.04 28.66
CA ASP A 49 15.58 -11.23 28.45
C ASP A 49 16.98 -10.97 29.02
N VAL A 50 17.63 -12.01 29.54
CA VAL A 50 19.01 -11.95 30.07
C VAL A 50 20.01 -11.84 28.91
N ASN A 51 19.65 -12.34 27.72
CA ASN A 51 20.48 -12.26 26.53
C ASN A 51 20.12 -11.03 25.68
N ALA A 52 21.13 -10.46 25.00
CA ALA A 52 20.89 -9.41 24.03
C ALA A 52 20.01 -9.94 22.87
N PRO A 53 18.94 -9.23 22.49
CA PRO A 53 18.09 -9.66 21.39
C PRO A 53 18.86 -9.68 20.08
N SER A 54 18.57 -10.67 19.23
CA SER A 54 19.19 -10.78 17.91
C SER A 54 18.82 -9.58 17.02
N GLN A 55 19.67 -9.25 16.04
CA GLN A 55 19.40 -8.16 15.09
C GLN A 55 18.06 -8.35 14.35
N SER A 56 17.70 -9.59 14.00
CA SER A 56 16.39 -9.88 13.40
C SER A 56 15.23 -9.69 14.37
N SER A 57 15.39 -10.07 15.65
CA SER A 57 14.38 -9.81 16.70
C SER A 57 14.17 -8.30 16.92
N ILE A 58 15.25 -7.52 16.93
CA ILE A 58 15.18 -6.05 17.03
C ILE A 58 14.43 -5.48 15.82
N PHE A 59 14.77 -5.92 14.60
CA PHE A 59 14.12 -5.48 13.37
C PHE A 59 12.60 -5.76 13.38
N LEU A 60 12.20 -6.98 13.75
CA LEU A 60 10.79 -7.36 13.87
C LEU A 60 10.07 -6.56 14.97
N HIS A 61 10.75 -6.28 16.08
CA HIS A 61 10.20 -5.41 17.11
C HIS A 61 9.95 -3.98 16.58
N GLN A 62 10.90 -3.40 15.82
CA GLN A 62 10.71 -2.08 15.22
C GLN A 62 9.51 -2.04 14.26
N ILE A 63 9.29 -3.11 13.48
CA ILE A 63 8.07 -3.24 12.66
C ILE A 63 6.81 -3.25 13.52
N SER A 64 6.80 -3.94 14.65
CA SER A 64 5.64 -3.94 15.56
C SER A 64 5.32 -2.54 16.11
N LEU A 65 6.34 -1.70 16.31
CA LEU A 65 6.19 -0.33 16.81
C LEU A 65 5.58 0.64 15.79
N LEU A 66 5.53 0.28 14.51
CA LEU A 66 4.85 1.05 13.47
C LEU A 66 3.33 1.17 13.70
N ALA A 67 2.74 0.26 14.46
CA ALA A 67 1.33 0.34 14.87
C ALA A 67 1.13 1.07 16.22
N SER A 68 2.18 1.65 16.81
CA SER A 68 2.08 2.37 18.08
C SER A 68 1.18 3.60 17.96
N ARG A 69 0.50 3.95 19.05
CA ARG A 69 -0.28 5.19 19.15
C ARG A 69 0.61 6.44 19.16
N SER A 70 1.86 6.32 19.62
CA SER A 70 2.80 7.43 19.70
C SER A 70 3.46 7.68 18.35
N ASP A 71 3.29 8.87 17.79
CA ASP A 71 3.88 9.26 16.51
C ASP A 71 5.42 9.31 16.57
N THR A 72 5.98 9.72 17.71
CA THR A 72 7.41 9.66 17.99
C THR A 72 7.96 8.23 17.88
N GLN A 73 7.28 7.25 18.49
CA GLN A 73 7.70 5.84 18.43
C GLN A 73 7.63 5.30 17.01
N ARG A 74 6.56 5.61 16.26
CA ARG A 74 6.45 5.20 14.85
C ARG A 74 7.58 5.79 14.01
N ARG A 75 7.86 7.09 14.18
CA ARG A 75 8.94 7.79 13.46
C ARG A 75 10.31 7.23 13.80
N ASP A 76 10.59 7.03 15.08
CA ASP A 76 11.90 6.56 15.54
C ASP A 76 12.10 5.09 15.14
N ALA A 77 11.04 4.27 15.11
CA ALA A 77 11.07 2.93 14.55
C ALA A 77 11.39 2.94 13.05
N LEU A 78 10.76 3.81 12.25
CA LEU A 78 11.10 3.98 10.84
C LEU A 78 12.56 4.43 10.64
N ALA A 79 13.08 5.30 11.51
CA ALA A 79 14.47 5.73 11.47
C ALA A 79 15.44 4.58 11.78
N SER A 80 15.11 3.73 12.77
CA SER A 80 15.87 2.52 13.07
C SER A 80 15.84 1.53 11.90
N LEU A 81 14.69 1.31 11.27
CA LEU A 81 14.56 0.47 10.08
C LEU A 81 15.38 1.01 8.90
N THR A 82 15.33 2.33 8.67
CA THR A 82 16.12 2.98 7.62
C THR A 82 17.61 2.75 7.84
N SER A 83 18.08 3.00 9.07
CA SER A 83 19.49 2.82 9.44
C SER A 83 19.94 1.37 9.27
N TYR A 84 19.08 0.42 9.66
CA TYR A 84 19.33 -1.01 9.46
C TYR A 84 19.51 -1.33 7.97
N VAL A 85 18.55 -0.96 7.12
CA VAL A 85 18.59 -1.19 5.67
C VAL A 85 19.86 -0.59 5.06
N THR A 86 20.19 0.66 5.39
CA THR A 86 21.39 1.33 4.85
C THR A 86 22.69 0.68 5.32
N SER A 87 22.73 0.13 6.54
CA SER A 87 23.93 -0.54 7.08
C SER A 87 24.12 -1.97 6.58
N SER A 88 23.03 -2.65 6.21
CA SER A 88 23.02 -4.07 5.86
C SER A 88 23.25 -4.34 4.37
N LEU A 89 22.89 -3.39 3.50
CA LEU A 89 23.04 -3.55 2.04
C LEU A 89 24.43 -3.09 1.57
N PRO A 90 25.10 -3.84 0.67
CA PRO A 90 24.59 -4.96 -0.13
C PRO A 90 24.87 -6.36 0.47
N THR A 91 25.41 -6.44 1.68
CA THR A 91 26.04 -7.66 2.23
C THR A 91 25.09 -8.70 2.82
N SER A 92 23.86 -8.33 3.20
CA SER A 92 22.91 -9.26 3.84
C SER A 92 21.46 -8.98 3.41
N SER A 93 20.69 -10.06 3.24
CA SER A 93 19.24 -9.97 3.03
C SER A 93 18.52 -9.44 4.27
N LEU A 94 17.37 -8.80 4.05
CA LEU A 94 16.50 -8.34 5.13
C LEU A 94 15.93 -9.55 5.93
N PRO A 95 15.68 -9.39 7.25
CA PRO A 95 15.08 -10.47 8.06
C PRO A 95 13.70 -10.93 7.60
N ILE A 96 13.00 -10.11 6.80
CA ILE A 96 11.72 -10.42 6.16
C ILE A 96 11.77 -10.03 4.69
N SER A 97 10.83 -10.54 3.89
CA SER A 97 10.70 -10.12 2.50
C SER A 97 10.28 -8.64 2.39
N THR A 98 10.76 -7.96 1.35
CA THR A 98 10.38 -6.57 1.06
C THR A 98 8.87 -6.45 0.88
N SER A 99 8.22 -7.47 0.31
CA SER A 99 6.76 -7.58 0.20
C SER A 99 6.03 -7.50 1.56
N SER A 100 6.57 -8.15 2.59
CA SER A 100 6.00 -8.16 3.96
C SER A 100 6.25 -6.82 4.65
N LEU A 101 7.45 -6.26 4.47
CA LEU A 101 7.78 -4.93 4.98
C LEU A 101 6.84 -3.85 4.40
N LEU A 102 6.67 -3.83 3.07
CA LEU A 102 5.79 -2.88 2.37
C LEU A 102 4.33 -2.98 2.85
N SER A 103 3.84 -4.18 3.13
CA SER A 103 2.50 -4.37 3.71
C SER A 103 2.32 -3.67 5.06
N SER A 104 3.41 -3.50 5.82
CA SER A 104 3.40 -2.84 7.13
C SER A 104 3.63 -1.32 7.02
N VAL A 105 4.43 -0.87 6.05
CA VAL A 105 4.85 0.53 5.96
C VAL A 105 4.00 1.38 5.02
N CYS A 106 3.40 0.82 3.95
CA CYS A 106 2.54 1.58 3.02
C CYS A 106 1.34 2.27 3.70
N PRO A 107 0.64 1.68 4.70
CA PRO A 107 -0.42 2.39 5.42
C PRO A 107 0.03 3.70 6.08
N LEU A 108 1.30 3.83 6.43
CA LEU A 108 1.86 5.03 7.07
C LEU A 108 1.96 6.24 6.13
N MET A 109 1.68 6.07 4.83
CA MET A 109 1.48 7.20 3.90
C MET A 109 0.29 8.06 4.32
N LEU A 110 -0.68 7.46 5.01
CA LEU A 110 -1.88 8.10 5.56
C LEU A 110 -1.71 8.55 7.02
N ASP A 111 -0.49 8.46 7.58
CA ASP A 111 -0.23 8.81 8.97
C ASP A 111 -0.53 10.30 9.23
N GLY A 112 -1.11 10.64 10.38
CA GLY A 112 -1.40 12.02 10.75
C GLY A 112 -0.14 12.89 10.93
N SER A 113 0.98 12.29 11.35
CA SER A 113 2.23 13.01 11.61
C SER A 113 3.07 13.18 10.35
N ALA A 114 3.36 14.44 9.99
CA ALA A 114 4.26 14.76 8.87
C ALA A 114 5.67 14.19 9.07
N GLY A 115 6.13 14.08 10.32
CA GLY A 115 7.43 13.49 10.66
C GLY A 115 7.50 12.00 10.33
N VAL A 116 6.43 11.25 10.60
CA VAL A 116 6.32 9.83 10.23
C VAL A 116 6.33 9.68 8.72
N ARG A 117 5.50 10.44 8.00
CA ARG A 117 5.45 10.41 6.52
C ARG A 117 6.80 10.77 5.87
N SER A 118 7.49 11.78 6.40
CA SER A 118 8.82 12.17 5.90
C SER A 118 9.87 11.09 6.14
N GLN A 119 9.84 10.43 7.30
CA GLN A 119 10.77 9.34 7.60
C GLN A 119 10.45 8.08 6.79
N LEU A 120 9.18 7.81 6.52
CA LEU A 120 8.75 6.73 5.63
C LEU A 120 9.33 6.91 4.22
N LEU A 121 9.27 8.13 3.67
CA LEU A 121 9.85 8.40 2.34
C LEU A 121 11.36 8.13 2.30
N LYS A 122 12.10 8.41 3.39
CA LYS A 122 13.52 8.05 3.50
C LYS A 122 13.75 6.55 3.52
N LEU A 123 12.89 5.79 4.21
CA LEU A 123 12.95 4.33 4.20
C LEU A 123 12.72 3.79 2.78
N PHE A 124 11.73 4.31 2.05
CA PHE A 124 11.49 3.96 0.66
C PHE A 124 12.74 4.20 -0.20
N GLY A 125 13.41 5.35 -0.03
CA GLY A 125 14.64 5.68 -0.74
C GLY A 125 15.88 4.86 -0.33
N ALA A 126 15.85 4.18 0.82
CA ALA A 126 16.94 3.31 1.28
C ALA A 126 16.79 1.86 0.77
N LEU A 127 15.58 1.45 0.37
CA LEU A 127 15.32 0.12 -0.18
C LEU A 127 15.84 0.01 -1.63
N PRO A 128 16.22 -1.19 -2.09
CA PRO A 128 16.55 -1.42 -3.50
C PRO A 128 15.43 -0.98 -4.42
N GLN A 129 15.78 -0.26 -5.48
CA GLN A 129 14.81 0.27 -6.44
C GLN A 129 14.03 -0.85 -7.16
N GLU A 130 14.70 -1.96 -7.48
CA GLU A 130 14.06 -3.13 -8.11
C GLU A 130 12.99 -3.75 -7.20
N ASP A 131 13.26 -3.88 -5.90
CA ASP A 131 12.28 -4.39 -4.94
C ASP A 131 11.03 -3.49 -4.87
N ILE A 132 11.20 -2.17 -5.00
CA ILE A 132 10.08 -1.22 -5.03
C ILE A 132 9.29 -1.37 -6.33
N ARG A 133 9.97 -1.49 -7.49
CA ARG A 133 9.35 -1.71 -8.81
C ARG A 133 8.45 -2.93 -8.81
N ASP A 134 8.93 -4.03 -8.25
CA ASP A 134 8.18 -5.29 -8.19
C ASP A 134 6.91 -5.24 -7.32
N HIS A 135 6.79 -4.23 -6.46
CA HIS A 135 5.73 -4.13 -5.46
C HIS A 135 4.88 -2.86 -5.56
N VAL A 136 4.95 -2.12 -6.68
CA VAL A 136 4.19 -0.87 -6.88
C VAL A 136 2.69 -1.05 -6.65
N THR A 137 2.13 -2.18 -7.10
CA THR A 137 0.71 -2.52 -6.93
C THR A 137 0.25 -2.52 -5.47
N LYS A 138 1.15 -2.84 -4.52
CA LYS A 138 0.85 -2.80 -3.09
C LYS A 138 0.80 -1.37 -2.53
N ALA A 139 1.60 -0.47 -3.07
CA ALA A 139 1.65 0.92 -2.62
C ALA A 139 0.50 1.76 -3.21
N LEU A 140 0.05 1.43 -4.42
CA LEU A 140 -0.92 2.22 -5.18
C LEU A 140 -2.23 2.55 -4.44
N PRO A 141 -2.92 1.61 -3.77
CA PRO A 141 -4.15 1.93 -3.05
C PRO A 141 -3.93 2.98 -1.95
N TYR A 142 -2.82 2.88 -1.22
CA TYR A 142 -2.45 3.84 -0.17
C TYR A 142 -2.03 5.19 -0.76
N LEU A 143 -1.30 5.17 -1.88
CA LEU A 143 -0.90 6.38 -2.60
C LEU A 143 -2.11 7.17 -3.08
N ARG A 144 -3.06 6.50 -3.75
CA ARG A 144 -4.30 7.12 -4.24
C ARG A 144 -5.18 7.63 -3.10
N ALA A 145 -5.34 6.84 -2.04
CA ALA A 145 -6.04 7.27 -0.84
C ALA A 145 -5.37 8.50 -0.19
N ALA A 146 -4.03 8.60 -0.23
CA ALA A 146 -3.30 9.75 0.29
C ALA A 146 -3.50 11.01 -0.57
N MET A 147 -3.53 10.86 -1.90
CA MET A 147 -3.78 11.96 -2.84
C MET A 147 -5.16 12.59 -2.64
N THR A 148 -6.19 11.79 -2.42
CA THR A 148 -7.57 12.25 -2.24
C THR A 148 -7.99 12.35 -0.76
N HIS A 149 -7.03 12.25 0.17
CA HIS A 149 -7.29 12.27 1.60
C HIS A 149 -7.94 13.58 2.07
N LEU A 150 -8.78 13.54 3.12
CA LEU A 150 -9.46 14.74 3.64
C LEU A 150 -8.48 15.78 4.22
N SER A 151 -7.40 15.33 4.87
CA SER A 151 -6.35 16.20 5.41
C SER A 151 -5.44 16.76 4.30
N ARG A 152 -5.34 18.09 4.24
CA ARG A 152 -4.45 18.80 3.30
C ARG A 152 -2.99 18.39 3.44
N ASP A 153 -2.51 18.19 4.67
CA ASP A 153 -1.10 17.88 4.91
C ASP A 153 -0.72 16.49 4.38
N ILE A 154 -1.65 15.54 4.45
CA ILE A 154 -1.46 14.19 3.88
C ILE A 154 -1.44 14.28 2.35
N ARG A 155 -2.37 15.03 1.74
CA ARG A 155 -2.37 15.27 0.28
C ARG A 155 -1.10 15.95 -0.22
N LEU A 156 -0.49 16.86 0.56
CA LEU A 156 0.78 17.47 0.19
C LEU A 156 1.93 16.47 0.25
N SER A 157 2.01 15.69 1.34
CA SER A 157 3.04 14.65 1.47
C SER A 157 2.89 13.56 0.41
N SER A 158 1.68 13.24 -0.04
CA SER A 158 1.48 12.21 -1.06
C SER A 158 2.14 12.57 -2.37
N LEU A 159 2.27 13.86 -2.73
CA LEU A 159 2.93 14.28 -3.97
C LEU A 159 4.40 13.87 -4.00
N GLU A 160 5.08 13.89 -2.85
CA GLU A 160 6.47 13.44 -2.75
C GLU A 160 6.58 11.91 -2.90
N PHE A 161 5.60 11.16 -2.39
CA PHE A 161 5.53 9.71 -2.66
C PHE A 161 5.21 9.40 -4.12
N VAL A 162 4.29 10.14 -4.76
CA VAL A 162 3.95 9.94 -6.18
C VAL A 162 5.18 10.23 -7.04
N SER A 163 5.84 11.37 -6.84
CA SER A 163 7.04 11.73 -7.60
C SER A 163 8.17 10.71 -7.39
N TYR A 164 8.36 10.21 -6.16
CA TYR A 164 9.30 9.12 -5.89
C TYR A 164 8.94 7.82 -6.64
N MET A 165 7.66 7.41 -6.62
CA MET A 165 7.19 6.22 -7.33
C MET A 165 7.36 6.33 -8.84
N ILE A 166 7.05 7.49 -9.43
CA ILE A 166 7.25 7.74 -10.88
C ILE A 166 8.75 7.64 -11.22
N LYS A 167 9.61 8.25 -10.41
CA LYS A 167 11.05 8.24 -10.64
C LYS A 167 11.66 6.84 -10.57
N VAL A 168 11.20 6.02 -9.62
CA VAL A 168 11.78 4.69 -9.38
C VAL A 168 11.14 3.63 -10.26
N ALA A 169 9.82 3.68 -10.45
CA ALA A 169 9.02 2.61 -11.02
C ALA A 169 7.94 3.14 -11.99
N GLY A 170 8.27 4.16 -12.78
CA GLY A 170 7.32 4.84 -13.66
C GLY A 170 6.63 3.90 -14.65
N SER A 171 7.39 3.00 -15.30
CA SER A 171 6.88 2.01 -16.26
C SER A 171 5.95 0.98 -15.62
N GLU A 172 6.28 0.50 -14.42
CA GLU A 172 5.49 -0.48 -13.70
C GLU A 172 4.23 0.17 -13.10
N LEU A 173 4.35 1.42 -12.62
CA LEU A 173 3.25 2.22 -12.07
C LEU A 173 2.15 2.43 -13.11
N ILE A 174 2.50 2.84 -14.33
CA ILE A 174 1.51 3.12 -15.38
C ILE A 174 0.89 1.85 -15.97
N SER A 175 1.64 0.75 -16.04
CA SER A 175 1.20 -0.47 -16.72
C SER A 175 0.33 -1.36 -15.83
N CYS A 176 0.49 -1.27 -14.51
CA CYS A 176 -0.25 -2.12 -13.58
C CYS A 176 -1.76 -1.78 -13.50
N PRO A 177 -2.60 -2.70 -12.97
CA PRO A 177 -4.06 -2.53 -12.96
C PRO A 177 -4.50 -1.26 -12.22
N GLY A 178 -5.28 -0.41 -12.90
CA GLY A 178 -5.71 0.89 -12.37
C GLY A 178 -4.57 1.89 -12.13
N GLY A 179 -3.34 1.55 -12.52
CA GLY A 179 -2.16 2.40 -12.37
C GLY A 179 -2.23 3.66 -13.22
N TRP A 180 -2.73 3.55 -14.45
CA TRP A 180 -2.97 4.67 -15.35
C TRP A 180 -4.27 5.44 -15.02
N HIS A 181 -5.42 4.86 -15.37
CA HIS A 181 -6.72 5.53 -15.34
C HIS A 181 -7.08 6.06 -13.94
N GLN A 182 -7.04 5.23 -12.89
CA GLN A 182 -7.44 5.66 -11.54
C GLN A 182 -6.47 6.67 -10.92
N THR A 183 -5.19 6.64 -11.31
CA THR A 183 -4.21 7.65 -10.86
C THR A 183 -4.48 9.00 -11.55
N LEU A 184 -4.80 9.01 -12.85
CA LEU A 184 -5.26 10.22 -13.54
C LEU A 184 -6.54 10.78 -12.92
N GLU A 185 -7.48 9.92 -12.58
CA GLU A 185 -8.70 10.32 -11.88
C GLU A 185 -8.38 10.98 -10.53
N CYS A 186 -7.40 10.45 -9.77
CA CYS A 186 -6.94 11.09 -8.54
C CYS A 186 -6.36 12.49 -8.80
N PHE A 187 -5.57 12.67 -9.86
CA PHE A 187 -5.03 13.98 -10.23
C PHE A 187 -6.13 14.98 -10.61
N THR A 188 -7.05 14.59 -11.49
CA THR A 188 -8.16 15.47 -11.91
C THR A 188 -9.08 15.81 -10.75
N THR A 189 -9.28 14.87 -9.81
CA THR A 189 -10.00 15.10 -8.56
C THR A 189 -9.34 16.14 -7.68
N VAL A 190 -8.03 16.01 -7.45
CA VAL A 190 -7.27 16.91 -6.58
C VAL A 190 -7.20 18.32 -7.19
N LEU A 191 -7.06 18.42 -8.51
CA LEU A 191 -7.04 19.67 -9.25
C LEU A 191 -8.42 20.28 -9.49
N GLY A 192 -9.50 19.52 -9.27
CA GLY A 192 -10.87 19.95 -9.57
C GLY A 192 -11.20 19.97 -11.07
N TRP A 193 -10.45 19.24 -11.91
CA TRP A 193 -10.60 19.18 -13.36
C TRP A 193 -11.56 18.04 -13.77
N ARG A 194 -12.83 18.11 -13.35
CA ARG A 194 -13.82 17.03 -13.56
C ARG A 194 -14.93 17.36 -14.57
N SER A 195 -14.96 18.57 -15.12
CA SER A 195 -15.95 18.96 -16.13
C SER A 195 -15.37 19.98 -17.11
N THR A 196 -15.76 19.88 -18.38
CA THR A 196 -15.45 20.85 -19.44
C THR A 196 -16.37 22.07 -19.39
N ASP A 197 -17.55 21.94 -18.78
CA ASP A 197 -18.52 23.03 -18.62
C ASP A 197 -18.28 23.76 -17.30
N ALA A 198 -17.55 24.89 -17.36
CA ALA A 198 -17.29 25.75 -16.20
C ALA A 198 -18.57 26.29 -15.50
N SER A 199 -19.74 26.19 -16.15
CA SER A 199 -21.04 26.70 -15.67
C SER A 199 -21.85 25.68 -14.85
N LYS A 200 -21.57 24.38 -14.96
CA LYS A 200 -22.23 23.33 -14.14
C LYS A 200 -21.34 22.97 -12.95
N TRP A 201 -21.15 23.95 -12.08
CA TRP A 201 -20.41 23.84 -10.83
C TRP A 201 -21.18 22.93 -9.83
N SER A 202 -21.11 21.62 -10.02
CA SER A 202 -21.29 20.69 -8.91
C SER A 202 -20.01 20.77 -8.06
N SER A 203 -20.17 21.32 -6.86
CA SER A 203 -19.12 21.92 -6.04
C SER A 203 -18.11 20.93 -5.43
N THR A 204 -17.19 20.38 -6.24
CA THR A 204 -15.90 19.94 -5.69
C THR A 204 -14.87 21.00 -6.03
N LYS A 205 -14.75 22.02 -5.16
CA LYS A 205 -13.64 22.98 -5.23
C LYS A 205 -12.33 22.18 -5.27
N ALA A 206 -11.36 22.62 -6.09
CA ALA A 206 -10.03 22.03 -6.12
C ALA A 206 -9.51 21.85 -4.69
N SER A 207 -8.89 20.70 -4.40
CA SER A 207 -8.44 20.34 -3.04
C SER A 207 -7.44 21.32 -2.43
N PHE A 208 -6.89 22.22 -3.26
CA PHE A 208 -5.93 23.27 -2.92
C PHE A 208 -6.39 24.66 -3.38
N SER A 209 -7.70 24.91 -3.47
CA SER A 209 -8.25 26.19 -3.90
C SER A 209 -7.64 27.36 -3.11
N GLY A 210 -7.05 28.33 -3.81
CA GLY A 210 -6.38 29.48 -3.21
C GLY A 210 -4.89 29.29 -2.86
N ASP A 211 -4.31 28.12 -3.12
CA ASP A 211 -2.86 27.88 -3.02
C ASP A 211 -2.27 27.56 -4.40
N PRO A 212 -1.80 28.58 -5.14
CA PRO A 212 -1.25 28.41 -6.48
C PRO A 212 0.03 27.59 -6.48
N ARG A 213 0.81 27.60 -5.38
CA ARG A 213 2.07 26.88 -5.29
C ARG A 213 1.86 25.38 -5.19
N SER A 214 0.96 24.95 -4.31
CA SER A 214 0.62 23.53 -4.19
C SER A 214 -0.06 23.01 -5.46
N THR A 215 -0.94 23.80 -6.06
CA THR A 215 -1.58 23.46 -7.34
C THR A 215 -0.55 23.32 -8.46
N ALA A 216 0.43 24.24 -8.55
CA ALA A 216 1.54 24.13 -9.50
C ALA A 216 2.39 22.87 -9.27
N ARG A 217 2.66 22.51 -8.00
CA ARG A 217 3.38 21.27 -7.67
C ARG A 217 2.63 20.03 -8.13
N ILE A 218 1.31 19.96 -7.93
CA ILE A 218 0.49 18.85 -8.43
C ILE A 218 0.56 18.75 -9.95
N MET A 219 0.46 19.89 -10.65
CA MET A 219 0.58 19.94 -12.11
C MET A 219 1.96 19.48 -12.60
N GLN A 220 3.04 19.77 -11.86
CA GLN A 220 4.37 19.26 -12.17
C GLN A 220 4.47 17.74 -12.00
N VAL A 221 3.91 17.18 -10.93
CA VAL A 221 3.91 15.72 -10.72
C VAL A 221 3.00 15.03 -11.74
N LEU A 222 1.88 15.65 -12.13
CA LEU A 222 1.06 15.19 -13.25
C LEU A 222 1.85 15.20 -14.56
N ALA A 223 2.67 16.22 -14.81
CA ALA A 223 3.55 16.27 -15.97
C ALA A 223 4.56 15.10 -15.97
N GLU A 224 5.22 14.83 -14.84
CA GLU A 224 6.09 13.66 -14.68
C GLU A 224 5.36 12.35 -15.00
N PHE A 225 4.11 12.20 -14.52
CA PHE A 225 3.28 11.03 -14.75
C PHE A 225 2.86 10.88 -16.21
N LEU A 226 2.40 11.95 -16.86
CA LEU A 226 2.02 11.95 -18.28
C LEU A 226 3.23 11.71 -19.18
N GLN A 227 4.41 12.21 -18.82
CA GLN A 227 5.63 11.94 -19.55
C GLN A 227 5.97 10.45 -19.51
N ALA A 228 5.93 9.82 -18.33
CA ALA A 228 6.15 8.38 -18.19
C ALA A 228 5.12 7.56 -18.99
N GLY A 229 3.84 7.97 -18.95
CA GLY A 229 2.74 7.25 -19.59
C GLY A 229 2.63 7.38 -21.11
N LEU A 230 2.80 8.60 -21.63
CA LEU A 230 2.45 8.97 -23.00
C LEU A 230 3.64 9.15 -23.92
N VAL A 231 4.83 9.41 -23.39
CA VAL A 231 6.07 9.58 -24.20
C VAL A 231 6.99 8.38 -24.02
N GLY A 232 7.02 7.79 -22.82
CA GLY A 232 7.94 6.73 -22.44
C GLY A 232 9.37 7.23 -22.23
N ASP A 233 10.22 6.38 -21.66
CA ASP A 233 11.66 6.61 -21.67
C ASP A 233 12.22 6.22 -23.04
N GLU A 234 12.69 7.20 -23.81
CA GLU A 234 13.39 6.97 -25.09
C GLU A 234 14.66 6.11 -24.95
N GLN A 235 15.02 5.70 -23.73
CA GLN A 235 16.17 4.86 -23.41
C GLN A 235 15.86 3.36 -23.45
N SER A 236 14.59 2.95 -23.45
CA SER A 236 14.20 1.54 -23.53
C SER A 236 13.95 1.05 -24.96
N ALA A 237 13.92 1.94 -25.94
CA ALA A 237 14.00 1.56 -27.35
C ALA A 237 15.44 1.20 -27.71
N SER A 238 15.93 0.08 -27.17
CA SER A 238 16.96 -0.69 -27.85
C SER A 238 16.35 -1.07 -29.20
N GLY A 239 16.57 -0.26 -30.22
CA GLY A 239 16.25 -0.64 -31.59
C GLY A 239 16.85 -2.03 -31.84
N PRO A 240 16.16 -2.90 -32.60
CA PRO A 240 16.59 -4.27 -32.81
C PRO A 240 18.07 -4.27 -33.21
N HIS A 241 18.89 -4.98 -32.46
CA HIS A 241 20.33 -5.07 -32.70
C HIS A 241 20.51 -5.39 -34.19
N PRO A 242 21.32 -4.64 -34.97
CA PRO A 242 21.34 -4.76 -36.44
C PRO A 242 21.71 -6.17 -36.95
N LEU A 243 22.24 -7.04 -36.07
CA LEU A 243 22.50 -8.46 -36.34
C LEU A 243 21.24 -9.35 -36.31
N LEU A 244 20.17 -8.94 -35.62
CA LEU A 244 18.87 -9.62 -35.58
C LEU A 244 18.02 -9.35 -36.83
N ALA A 245 18.39 -8.38 -37.66
CA ALA A 245 17.66 -8.04 -38.89
C ALA A 245 17.80 -9.10 -40.01
N HIS A 246 18.65 -10.12 -39.84
CA HIS A 246 19.06 -11.02 -40.92
C HIS A 246 18.95 -12.52 -40.60
N PHE A 247 18.24 -12.92 -39.54
CA PHE A 247 18.03 -14.32 -39.13
C PHE A 247 16.57 -14.53 -38.70
N PRO A 248 15.92 -15.71 -38.85
CA PRO A 248 14.49 -15.92 -38.60
C PRO A 248 14.05 -15.86 -37.12
N LEU A 249 14.77 -15.08 -36.30
CA LEU A 249 14.54 -14.87 -34.88
C LEU A 249 14.21 -13.39 -34.62
N TRP A 250 13.24 -12.84 -35.35
CA TRP A 250 12.83 -11.44 -35.23
C TRP A 250 12.24 -11.07 -33.85
N GLU A 251 11.82 -12.06 -33.08
CA GLU A 251 11.20 -11.90 -31.75
C GLU A 251 11.87 -12.82 -30.69
N VAL A 252 13.21 -12.86 -30.64
CA VAL A 252 13.90 -13.58 -29.54
C VAL A 252 13.41 -13.07 -28.18
N GLU A 253 13.18 -11.76 -28.07
CA GLU A 253 12.79 -11.09 -26.82
C GLU A 253 11.45 -11.60 -26.26
N THR A 254 10.51 -12.04 -27.10
CA THR A 254 9.22 -12.58 -26.64
C THR A 254 9.31 -14.04 -26.21
N LEU A 255 10.37 -14.74 -26.66
CA LEU A 255 10.64 -16.15 -26.33
C LEU A 255 11.57 -16.30 -25.11
N LEU A 256 12.21 -15.21 -24.67
CA LEU A 256 13.03 -15.20 -23.46
C LEU A 256 12.16 -15.08 -22.20
N VAL A 257 12.69 -15.55 -21.07
CA VAL A 257 12.06 -15.33 -19.76
C VAL A 257 11.99 -13.82 -19.52
N PRO A 258 10.80 -13.25 -19.32
CA PRO A 258 10.65 -11.82 -19.14
C PRO A 258 11.44 -11.32 -17.92
N GLY A 259 12.12 -10.18 -18.06
CA GLY A 259 12.85 -9.53 -16.95
C GLY A 259 11.97 -8.82 -15.92
N LYS A 260 10.65 -8.72 -16.17
CA LYS A 260 9.67 -8.11 -15.25
C LYS A 260 9.02 -9.17 -14.36
N SER A 261 8.86 -8.87 -13.07
CA SER A 261 8.25 -9.76 -12.07
C SER A 261 6.80 -10.16 -12.38
N SER A 262 6.05 -9.31 -13.07
CA SER A 262 4.62 -9.49 -13.36
C SER A 262 4.32 -9.55 -14.86
N ALA A 263 5.10 -10.33 -15.59
CA ALA A 263 5.11 -10.30 -17.06
C ALA A 263 3.75 -10.55 -17.73
N TYR A 264 2.99 -11.49 -17.19
CA TYR A 264 1.70 -11.94 -17.73
C TYR A 264 0.49 -11.44 -16.94
N ALA A 265 0.68 -10.42 -16.09
CA ALA A 265 -0.40 -9.90 -15.25
C ALA A 265 -1.58 -9.37 -16.08
N TYR A 266 -1.32 -8.84 -17.28
CA TYR A 266 -2.34 -8.36 -18.21
C TYR A 266 -3.35 -9.45 -18.64
N LEU A 267 -2.98 -10.73 -18.56
CA LEU A 267 -3.89 -11.84 -18.86
C LEU A 267 -4.97 -12.01 -17.79
N ASN A 268 -4.75 -11.46 -16.59
CA ASN A 268 -5.67 -11.49 -15.46
C ASN A 268 -6.26 -12.89 -15.15
N LEU A 269 -5.50 -13.97 -15.36
CA LEU A 269 -5.99 -15.36 -15.25
C LEU A 269 -6.50 -15.73 -13.86
N PHE A 270 -6.02 -15.03 -12.83
CA PHE A 270 -6.30 -15.33 -11.42
C PHE A 270 -6.94 -14.16 -10.67
N GLY A 271 -7.22 -13.03 -11.35
CA GLY A 271 -7.87 -11.88 -10.73
C GLY A 271 -9.37 -11.85 -10.99
N LEU A 272 -10.05 -10.96 -10.28
CA LEU A 272 -11.45 -10.64 -10.58
C LEU A 272 -11.52 -9.97 -11.95
N GLN A 273 -12.65 -10.11 -12.65
CA GLN A 273 -12.86 -9.36 -13.89
C GLN A 273 -12.70 -7.87 -13.59
N ALA A 274 -11.72 -7.26 -14.25
CA ALA A 274 -11.45 -5.83 -14.12
C ALA A 274 -12.60 -5.07 -14.79
N GLU A 275 -13.14 -4.08 -14.09
CA GLU A 275 -13.94 -3.02 -14.72
C GLU A 275 -13.03 -2.21 -15.67
N ASP A 276 -13.60 -1.55 -16.69
CA ASP A 276 -12.84 -0.82 -17.71
C ASP A 276 -11.80 0.16 -17.09
N GLU A 277 -12.13 0.79 -15.96
CA GLU A 277 -11.25 1.73 -15.24
C GLU A 277 -10.07 1.07 -14.49
N THR A 278 -10.12 -0.25 -14.28
CA THR A 278 -9.09 -1.05 -13.59
C THR A 278 -8.25 -1.90 -14.54
N GLN A 279 -8.54 -1.83 -15.84
CA GLN A 279 -7.83 -2.61 -16.85
C GLN A 279 -6.33 -2.26 -16.87
N MET A 280 -5.49 -3.28 -17.11
CA MET A 280 -4.07 -3.07 -17.37
C MET A 280 -3.89 -2.49 -18.76
N LEU A 281 -3.14 -1.39 -18.84
CA LEU A 281 -2.80 -0.71 -20.09
C LEU A 281 -1.28 -0.76 -20.26
N ASP A 282 -0.77 -1.90 -20.73
CA ASP A 282 0.66 -2.13 -20.97
C ASP A 282 1.18 -1.33 -22.18
N ASP A 283 0.35 -1.14 -23.21
CA ASP A 283 0.73 -0.44 -24.42
C ASP A 283 0.54 1.08 -24.33
N GLN A 284 1.51 1.83 -24.86
CA GLN A 284 1.46 3.29 -24.93
C GLN A 284 0.27 3.81 -25.73
N GLN A 285 -0.08 3.13 -26.83
CA GLN A 285 -1.23 3.50 -27.68
C GLN A 285 -2.55 3.34 -26.93
N ASP A 286 -2.67 2.31 -26.09
CA ASP A 286 -3.87 2.08 -25.29
C ASP A 286 -4.03 3.16 -24.23
N ARG A 287 -2.93 3.54 -23.56
CA ARG A 287 -2.91 4.68 -22.63
C ARG A 287 -3.24 6.01 -23.31
N LEU A 288 -2.74 6.25 -24.53
CA LEU A 288 -3.08 7.44 -25.33
C LEU A 288 -4.57 7.48 -25.69
N ARG A 289 -5.16 6.34 -26.06
CA ARG A 289 -6.60 6.25 -26.38
C ARG A 289 -7.46 6.53 -25.16
N ASP A 290 -7.17 5.90 -24.03
CA ASP A 290 -7.87 6.16 -22.75
C ASP A 290 -7.74 7.63 -22.34
N PHE A 291 -6.53 8.20 -22.45
CA PHE A 291 -6.28 9.61 -22.16
C PHE A 291 -7.12 10.54 -23.03
N ALA A 292 -7.11 10.33 -24.35
CA ALA A 292 -7.84 11.15 -25.31
C ALA A 292 -9.36 11.09 -25.09
N GLN A 293 -9.90 9.91 -24.74
CA GLN A 293 -11.33 9.72 -24.52
C GLN A 293 -11.81 10.31 -23.19
N ASN A 294 -11.06 10.09 -22.11
CA ASN A 294 -11.58 10.32 -20.75
C ASN A 294 -11.01 11.57 -20.07
N PHE A 295 -9.81 12.03 -20.43
CA PHE A 295 -9.07 13.04 -19.63
C PHE A 295 -8.62 14.27 -20.40
N GLU A 296 -8.31 14.14 -21.70
CA GLU A 296 -7.69 15.20 -22.51
C GLU A 296 -8.49 16.50 -22.48
N GLY A 297 -9.81 16.42 -22.70
CA GLY A 297 -10.68 17.60 -22.69
C GLY A 297 -10.66 18.36 -21.37
N HIS A 298 -10.75 17.64 -20.24
CA HIS A 298 -10.74 18.25 -18.90
C HIS A 298 -9.39 18.87 -18.55
N ILE A 299 -8.29 18.18 -18.90
CA ILE A 299 -6.93 18.63 -18.62
C ILE A 299 -6.59 19.88 -19.44
N LEU A 300 -6.96 19.94 -20.72
CA LEU A 300 -6.72 21.11 -21.56
C LEU A 300 -7.42 22.37 -21.03
N VAL A 301 -8.69 22.24 -20.63
CA VAL A 301 -9.42 23.35 -19.99
C VAL A 301 -8.75 23.82 -18.70
N GLY A 302 -8.27 22.88 -17.88
CA GLY A 302 -7.51 23.18 -16.66
C GLY A 302 -6.18 23.89 -16.93
N ILE A 303 -5.44 23.46 -17.96
CA ILE A 303 -4.19 24.09 -18.42
C ILE A 303 -4.45 25.52 -18.88
N ASP A 304 -5.50 25.76 -19.67
CA ASP A 304 -5.84 27.09 -20.16
C ASP A 304 -6.23 28.06 -19.03
N ALA A 305 -6.96 27.57 -18.02
CA ALA A 305 -7.28 28.35 -16.83
C ALA A 305 -5.99 28.73 -16.06
N ALA A 306 -5.12 27.75 -15.78
CA ALA A 306 -3.86 27.97 -15.07
C ALA A 306 -2.90 28.90 -15.84
N ARG A 307 -2.92 28.86 -17.17
CA ARG A 307 -2.11 29.75 -18.02
C ARG A 307 -2.53 31.22 -17.88
N LYS A 308 -3.83 31.49 -17.72
CA LYS A 308 -4.37 32.84 -17.52
C LYS A 308 -3.99 33.43 -16.16
N GLU A 309 -3.87 32.58 -15.13
CA GLU A 309 -3.43 33.02 -13.79
C GLU A 309 -1.95 33.42 -13.75
N GLY A 310 -1.11 32.80 -14.60
CA GLY A 310 0.30 33.15 -14.74
C GLY A 310 1.19 32.66 -13.59
N GLY A 311 2.40 33.23 -13.46
CA GLY A 311 3.34 32.87 -12.40
C GLY A 311 3.83 31.41 -12.45
N GLU A 312 3.90 30.76 -11.28
CA GLU A 312 4.30 29.35 -11.17
C GLU A 312 3.28 28.39 -11.81
N LEU A 313 1.99 28.72 -11.73
CA LEU A 313 0.91 27.96 -12.37
C LEU A 313 1.03 28.00 -13.89
N GLY A 314 1.27 29.19 -14.47
CA GLY A 314 1.50 29.34 -15.90
C GLY A 314 2.72 28.55 -16.40
N ARG A 315 3.79 28.47 -15.60
CA ARG A 315 4.97 27.65 -15.93
C ARG A 315 4.65 26.15 -15.90
N ALA A 316 3.93 25.68 -14.88
CA ALA A 316 3.51 24.28 -14.78
C ALA A 316 2.55 23.90 -15.93
N ALA A 317 1.62 24.80 -16.29
CA ALA A 317 0.72 24.65 -17.43
C ALA A 317 1.51 24.53 -18.75
N GLY A 318 2.54 25.35 -18.95
CA GLY A 318 3.41 25.27 -20.12
C GLY A 318 4.19 23.95 -20.21
N LEU A 319 4.64 23.39 -19.08
CA LEU A 319 5.29 22.08 -19.04
C LEU A 319 4.34 20.96 -19.48
N LEU A 320 3.10 20.94 -18.95
CA LEU A 320 2.08 19.98 -19.33
C LEU A 320 1.76 20.06 -20.83
N LEU A 321 1.56 21.27 -21.36
CA LEU A 321 1.27 21.47 -22.78
C LEU A 321 2.40 20.91 -23.66
N LYS A 322 3.66 21.17 -23.30
CA LYS A 322 4.83 20.66 -24.03
C LYS A 322 4.86 19.12 -24.07
N ILE A 323 4.48 18.46 -22.98
CA ILE A 323 4.44 16.99 -22.90
C ILE A 323 3.30 16.45 -23.78
N LEU A 324 2.12 17.07 -23.74
CA LEU A 324 1.00 16.68 -24.61
C LEU A 324 1.32 16.87 -26.09
N GLU A 325 1.99 17.97 -26.46
CA GLU A 325 2.46 18.18 -27.83
C GLU A 325 3.47 17.12 -28.27
N ARG A 326 4.35 16.69 -27.36
CA ARG A 326 5.31 15.61 -27.65
C ARG A 326 4.60 14.27 -27.83
N ALA A 327 3.66 13.94 -26.94
CA ALA A 327 2.87 12.72 -26.98
C ALA A 327 2.01 12.58 -28.25
N ARG A 328 1.58 13.69 -28.86
CA ARG A 328 0.85 13.69 -30.13
C ARG A 328 1.76 13.48 -31.37
N ARG A 329 3.08 13.63 -31.21
CA ARG A 329 4.06 13.50 -32.30
C ARG A 329 4.75 12.13 -32.31
N SER A 330 4.77 11.44 -31.17
CA SER A 330 5.22 10.05 -31.01
C SER A 330 4.15 9.07 -31.50
#